data_AF-A0A3M2F9M4-F1
#
_entry.id   AF-A0A3M2F9M4-F1
#
_cell.length_a   1.000
_cell.length_b   1.000
_cell.length_c   1.000
_cell.angle_alpha   90.00
_cell.angle_beta   90.00
_cell.angle_gamma   90.00
#
_symmetry.space_group_name_H-M   'P 1'
#
loop_
_entity.id
_entity.type
_entity.pdbx_description
1 polymer ?
#
loop_
_entity_poly.entity_id
_entity_poly.type
_entity_poly.pdbx_seq_one_letter_code
_entity_poly.pdbx_strand_id
1 'polypeptide(L)'
;MTAFNLEHFTRRLITETLFYDEEYGALGNLSLIDVASGKERFIASYSPSDGLFLIEEATEWEDYNPDEDDEIGYALAVDSTLHGEYETPDEAADVLLGLAREHGLMPSITLLFEEDEVI
;
A
#
# COMPACT_ATOMS: atom_id res chain seq x y z
N MET A 1 -10.55 -31.53 -6.58
CA MET A 1 -9.73 -30.52 -5.88
C MET A 1 -9.42 -29.44 -6.89
N THR A 2 -9.76 -28.19 -6.61
CA THR A 2 -9.30 -27.05 -7.41
C THR A 2 -7.78 -26.97 -7.30
N ALA A 3 -7.08 -26.83 -8.43
CA ALA A 3 -5.64 -26.65 -8.43
C ALA A 3 -5.29 -25.33 -7.74
N PHE A 4 -4.17 -25.28 -7.02
CA PHE A 4 -3.66 -24.04 -6.47
C PHE A 4 -3.46 -23.00 -7.57
N ASN A 5 -3.96 -21.79 -7.35
CA ASN A 5 -3.81 -20.65 -8.24
C ASN A 5 -3.08 -19.55 -7.47
N LEU A 6 -1.80 -19.35 -7.78
CA LEU A 6 -0.95 -18.34 -7.14
C LEU A 6 -1.50 -16.94 -7.32
N GLU A 7 -2.00 -16.60 -8.51
CA GLU A 7 -2.51 -15.27 -8.79
C GLU A 7 -3.76 -14.96 -7.97
N HIS A 8 -4.71 -15.91 -7.91
CA HIS A 8 -5.89 -15.77 -7.06
C HIS A 8 -5.51 -15.68 -5.57
N PHE A 9 -4.52 -16.48 -5.13
CA PHE A 9 -4.03 -16.43 -3.75
C PHE A 9 -3.42 -15.07 -3.42
N THR A 10 -2.55 -14.54 -4.29
CA THR A 10 -1.91 -13.24 -4.10
C THR A 10 -2.91 -12.10 -4.14
N ARG A 11 -3.84 -12.09 -5.11
CA ARG A 11 -4.92 -11.09 -5.16
C ARG A 11 -5.72 -11.08 -3.87
N ARG A 12 -6.09 -12.27 -3.37
CA ARG A 12 -6.83 -12.37 -2.11
C ARG A 12 -6.03 -11.79 -0.93
N LEU A 13 -4.74 -12.04 -0.84
CA LEU A 13 -3.92 -11.43 0.22
C LEU A 13 -3.87 -9.90 0.11
N ILE A 14 -3.73 -9.34 -1.09
CA ILE A 14 -3.73 -7.89 -1.29
C ILE A 14 -5.08 -7.30 -0.87
N THR A 15 -6.19 -7.88 -1.31
CA THR A 15 -7.54 -7.46 -0.94
C THR A 15 -7.74 -7.42 0.58
N GLU A 16 -7.25 -8.42 1.32
CA GLU A 16 -7.39 -8.47 2.79
C GLU A 16 -6.50 -7.44 3.51
N THR A 17 -5.52 -6.83 2.84
CA THR A 17 -4.69 -5.76 3.41
C THR A 17 -5.31 -4.39 3.27
N LEU A 18 -6.24 -4.21 2.33
CA LEU A 18 -6.92 -2.95 2.09
C LEU A 18 -8.21 -2.93 2.89
N PHE A 19 -8.12 -2.58 4.17
CA PHE A 19 -9.25 -2.54 5.07
C PHE A 19 -9.23 -1.28 5.93
N TYR A 20 -10.40 -0.98 6.49
CA TYR A 20 -10.56 0.00 7.54
C TYR A 20 -11.43 -0.59 8.65
N ASP A 21 -10.93 -0.52 9.87
CA ASP A 21 -11.63 -0.95 11.08
C ASP A 21 -12.02 0.28 11.90
N GLU A 22 -13.31 0.63 11.83
CA GLU A 22 -13.91 1.75 12.54
C GLU A 22 -13.83 1.64 14.08
N GLU A 23 -13.77 0.42 14.64
CA GLU A 23 -13.71 0.23 16.10
C GLU A 23 -12.35 0.68 16.65
N TYR A 24 -11.29 0.47 15.86
CA TYR A 24 -9.91 0.75 16.26
C TYR A 24 -9.29 1.94 15.51
N GLY A 25 -10.03 2.59 14.60
CA GLY A 25 -9.49 3.61 13.70
C GLY A 25 -8.29 3.07 12.90
N ALA A 26 -8.28 1.77 12.58
CA ALA A 26 -7.11 1.11 12.02
C ALA A 26 -7.27 0.92 10.51
N LEU A 27 -6.25 1.32 9.76
CA LEU A 27 -6.26 1.31 8.30
C LEU A 27 -5.08 0.52 7.75
N GLY A 28 -5.39 -0.48 6.93
CA GLY A 28 -4.39 -1.28 6.26
C GLY A 28 -3.91 -0.62 4.98
N ASN A 29 -2.60 -0.33 4.91
CA ASN A 29 -1.93 0.16 3.72
C ASN A 29 -1.06 -0.94 3.10
N LEU A 30 -1.06 -0.97 1.76
CA LEU A 30 -0.09 -1.73 0.98
C LEU A 30 0.80 -0.78 0.17
N SER A 31 2.10 -0.91 0.39
CA SER A 31 3.13 -0.18 -0.31
C SER A 31 3.84 -1.08 -1.33
N LEU A 32 4.18 -0.55 -2.50
CA LEU A 32 5.02 -1.21 -3.49
C LEU A 32 6.38 -0.53 -3.54
N ILE A 33 7.42 -1.29 -3.16
CA ILE A 33 8.78 -0.78 -2.93
C ILE A 33 9.65 -1.06 -4.14
N ASP A 34 10.32 -0.03 -4.65
CA ASP A 34 11.43 -0.16 -5.58
C ASP A 34 12.71 -0.43 -4.78
N VAL A 35 13.01 -1.72 -4.61
CA VAL A 35 14.17 -2.20 -3.86
C VAL A 35 15.50 -1.72 -4.45
N ALA A 36 15.56 -1.46 -5.76
CA ALA A 36 16.80 -0.98 -6.39
C ALA A 36 17.13 0.45 -5.97
N SER A 37 16.11 1.28 -5.78
CA SER A 37 16.25 2.64 -5.27
C SER A 37 16.08 2.77 -3.75
N GLY A 38 15.58 1.73 -3.08
CA GLY A 38 15.26 1.75 -1.65
C GLY A 38 14.13 2.72 -1.32
N LYS A 39 13.09 2.76 -2.14
CA LYS A 39 12.00 3.76 -2.05
C LYS A 39 10.62 3.15 -2.24
N GLU A 40 9.66 3.64 -1.48
CA GLU A 40 8.24 3.38 -1.70
C GLU A 40 7.75 4.05 -2.99
N ARG A 41 7.15 3.32 -3.92
CA ARG A 41 6.76 3.87 -5.23
C ARG A 41 5.27 4.08 -5.37
N PHE A 42 4.48 3.11 -4.93
CA PHE A 42 3.02 3.22 -4.92
C PHE A 42 2.50 2.89 -3.54
N ILE A 43 1.45 3.59 -3.13
CA ILE A 43 0.79 3.43 -1.84
C ILE A 43 -0.69 3.17 -2.14
N ALA A 44 -1.24 2.13 -1.54
CA ALA A 44 -2.65 1.83 -1.62
C ALA A 44 -3.29 1.78 -0.24
N SER A 45 -4.47 2.38 -0.15
CA SER A 45 -5.21 2.58 1.08
C SER A 45 -6.71 2.59 0.79
N TYR A 46 -7.52 2.47 1.83
CA TYR A 46 -8.95 2.80 1.77
C TYR A 46 -9.14 4.24 2.24
N SER A 47 -10.02 5.00 1.61
CA SER A 47 -10.47 6.32 2.08
C SER A 47 -11.84 6.18 2.75
N PRO A 48 -11.95 6.25 4.10
CA PRO A 48 -13.24 6.18 4.77
C PRO A 48 -14.19 7.33 4.42
N SER A 49 -13.63 8.52 4.11
CA SER A 49 -14.43 9.69 3.73
C SER A 49 -15.13 9.53 2.40
N ASP A 50 -14.45 8.93 1.42
CA ASP A 50 -14.95 8.79 0.05
C ASP A 50 -15.55 7.40 -0.22
N GLY A 51 -15.26 6.42 0.64
CA GLY A 51 -15.69 5.03 0.48
C GLY A 51 -15.00 4.32 -0.69
N LEU A 52 -13.79 4.74 -1.04
CA LEU A 52 -13.04 4.26 -2.21
C LEU A 52 -11.66 3.74 -1.82
N PHE A 53 -11.11 2.87 -2.66
CA PHE A 53 -9.71 2.44 -2.56
C PHE A 53 -8.87 3.35 -3.44
N LEU A 54 -7.84 3.95 -2.85
CA LEU A 54 -6.95 4.87 -3.53
C LEU A 54 -5.62 4.16 -3.81
N ILE A 55 -5.06 4.42 -4.98
CA ILE A 55 -3.65 4.13 -5.27
C ILE A 55 -3.00 5.45 -5.63
N GLU A 56 -1.89 5.75 -4.98
CA GLU A 56 -1.10 6.95 -5.17
C GLU A 56 0.31 6.58 -5.64
N GLU A 57 0.89 7.41 -6.49
CA GLU A 57 2.28 7.31 -6.92
C GLU A 57 3.11 8.37 -6.20
N ALA A 58 4.17 7.93 -5.51
CA ALA A 58 5.07 8.80 -4.78
C ALA A 58 5.81 9.76 -5.73
N THR A 59 5.83 11.05 -5.35
CA THR A 59 6.53 12.12 -6.10
C THR A 59 7.72 12.65 -5.33
N GLU A 60 7.72 12.54 -4.00
CA GLU A 60 8.81 12.93 -3.11
C GLU A 60 8.97 11.91 -1.99
N TRP A 61 10.19 11.77 -1.48
CA TRP A 61 10.56 10.82 -0.43
C TRP A 61 11.27 11.53 0.70
N GLU A 62 11.14 10.98 1.90
CA GLU A 62 11.96 11.41 3.03
C GLU A 62 13.45 11.17 2.78
N ASP A 63 14.27 11.92 3.52
CA ASP A 63 15.71 11.66 3.55
C ASP A 63 15.94 10.33 4.29
N TYR A 64 16.34 9.30 3.54
CA TYR A 64 16.63 7.97 4.06
C TYR A 64 18.13 7.68 4.01
N ASN A 65 18.68 7.21 5.13
CA ASN A 65 20.05 6.75 5.24
C ASN A 65 20.07 5.25 5.59
N PRO A 66 20.47 4.36 4.67
CA PRO A 66 20.46 2.91 4.92
C PRO A 66 21.47 2.44 5.98
N ASP A 67 22.41 3.31 6.37
CA ASP A 67 23.37 3.03 7.43
C ASP A 67 22.83 3.40 8.83
N GLU A 68 21.67 4.04 8.91
CA GLU A 68 20.93 4.27 10.15
C GLU A 68 20.04 3.05 10.45
N ASP A 69 19.89 2.71 11.72
CA ASP A 69 19.12 1.53 12.19
C ASP A 69 17.62 1.83 12.11
N ASP A 70 17.13 1.97 10.87
CA ASP A 70 15.74 2.29 10.56
C ASP A 70 14.90 1.02 10.47
N GLU A 71 13.73 1.03 11.11
CA GLU A 71 12.88 -0.16 11.23
C GLU A 71 12.21 -0.57 9.91
N ILE A 72 12.11 0.35 8.94
CA ILE A 72 11.35 0.17 7.69
C ILE A 72 12.23 -0.29 6.52
N GLY A 73 13.49 0.15 6.45
CA GLY A 73 14.47 -0.33 5.46
C GLY A 73 14.31 0.22 4.03
N TYR A 74 13.53 1.29 3.85
CA TYR A 74 13.38 2.06 2.61
C TYR A 74 12.83 3.46 2.91
N ALA A 75 13.03 4.42 2.01
CA ALA A 75 12.48 5.77 2.14
C ALA A 75 10.96 5.78 1.89
N LEU A 76 10.19 6.31 2.84
CA LEU A 76 8.76 6.54 2.70
C LEU A 76 8.45 7.73 1.79
N ALA A 77 7.29 7.69 1.14
CA ALA A 77 6.78 8.83 0.39
C ALA A 77 6.33 9.95 1.34
N VAL A 78 6.69 11.20 1.03
CA VAL A 78 6.23 12.41 1.75
C VAL A 78 5.32 13.28 0.90
N ASP A 79 5.30 13.03 -0.41
CA ASP A 79 4.36 13.62 -1.35
C ASP A 79 3.98 12.57 -2.39
N SER A 80 2.75 12.65 -2.89
CA SER A 80 2.20 11.70 -3.83
C SER A 80 1.18 12.36 -4.76
N THR A 81 0.90 11.67 -5.86
CA THR A 81 -0.20 12.03 -6.75
C THR A 81 -1.12 10.84 -6.94
N LEU A 82 -2.42 11.11 -7.06
CA LEU A 82 -3.41 10.07 -7.29
C LEU A 82 -3.12 9.34 -8.61
N HIS A 83 -2.85 8.04 -8.52
CA HIS A 83 -2.70 7.16 -9.67
C HIS A 83 -4.08 6.63 -10.12
N GLY A 84 -4.97 6.31 -9.18
CA GLY A 84 -6.34 5.90 -9.49
C GLY A 84 -7.20 5.63 -8.26
N GLU A 85 -8.51 5.57 -8.47
CA GLU A 85 -9.54 5.29 -7.47
C GLU A 85 -10.36 4.08 -7.90
N TYR A 86 -10.75 3.24 -6.94
CA TYR A 86 -11.43 1.98 -7.20
C TYR A 86 -12.58 1.77 -6.23
N GLU A 87 -13.67 1.18 -6.71
CA GLU A 87 -14.87 0.93 -5.89
C GLU A 87 -14.71 -0.34 -5.04
N THR A 88 -13.84 -1.26 -5.47
CA THR A 88 -13.64 -2.55 -4.80
C THR A 88 -12.17 -2.83 -4.52
N PRO A 89 -11.85 -3.58 -3.45
CA PRO A 89 -10.47 -3.94 -3.15
C PRO A 89 -9.92 -4.97 -4.15
N ASP A 90 -10.78 -5.74 -4.83
CA ASP A 90 -10.39 -6.64 -5.92
C ASP A 90 -9.86 -5.87 -7.13
N GLU A 91 -10.49 -4.75 -7.51
CA GLU A 91 -10.01 -3.87 -8.59
C GLU A 91 -8.66 -3.23 -8.24
N ALA A 92 -8.53 -2.70 -7.01
CA ALA A 92 -7.27 -2.16 -6.53
C ALA A 92 -6.16 -3.23 -6.51
N ALA A 93 -6.48 -4.45 -6.04
CA ALA A 93 -5.54 -5.57 -6.02
C ALA A 93 -5.03 -5.95 -7.41
N ASP A 94 -5.90 -5.92 -8.42
CA ASP A 94 -5.54 -6.21 -9.81
C ASP A 94 -4.55 -5.19 -10.35
N VAL A 95 -4.77 -3.90 -10.06
CA VAL A 95 -3.87 -2.81 -10.47
C VAL A 95 -2.54 -2.91 -9.74
N LEU A 96 -2.54 -3.12 -8.42
CA LEU A 96 -1.33 -3.28 -7.62
C LEU A 96 -0.47 -4.45 -8.10
N LEU A 97 -1.09 -5.58 -8.42
CA LEU A 97 -0.39 -6.73 -8.97
C LEU A 97 0.20 -6.43 -10.36
N GLY A 98 -0.51 -5.63 -11.18
CA GLY A 98 -0.01 -5.11 -12.45
C GLY A 98 1.23 -4.23 -12.28
N LEU A 99 1.14 -3.21 -11.43
CA LEU A 99 2.23 -2.27 -11.13
C LEU A 99 3.46 -2.98 -10.57
N ALA A 100 3.26 -3.91 -9.64
CA ALA A 100 4.35 -4.70 -9.06
C ALA A 100 5.07 -5.53 -10.13
N ARG A 101 4.33 -6.14 -11.07
CA ARG A 101 4.92 -6.91 -12.18
C ARG A 101 5.63 -6.03 -13.20
N GLU A 102 5.03 -4.89 -13.55
CA GLU A 102 5.57 -3.97 -14.55
C GLU A 102 6.89 -3.36 -14.10
N HIS A 103 6.97 -2.96 -12.84
CA HIS A 103 8.12 -2.23 -12.28
C HIS A 103 9.06 -3.11 -11.44
N GLY A 104 8.70 -4.38 -11.19
CA GLY A 104 9.50 -5.29 -10.37
C GLY A 104 9.52 -4.91 -8.88
N LEU A 105 8.39 -4.44 -8.35
CA LEU A 105 8.27 -3.89 -7.00
C LEU A 105 7.95 -4.98 -5.97
N MET A 106 8.42 -4.77 -4.74
CA MET A 106 8.17 -5.65 -3.61
C MET A 106 7.01 -5.11 -2.76
N PRO A 107 6.03 -5.94 -2.36
CA PRO A 107 4.97 -5.50 -1.47
C PRO A 107 5.47 -5.33 -0.02
N SER A 108 4.98 -4.32 0.67
CA SER A 108 5.11 -4.11 2.12
C SER A 108 3.76 -3.69 2.69
N ILE A 109 3.41 -4.18 3.88
CA ILE A 109 2.14 -3.85 4.55
C ILE A 109 2.45 -2.99 5.76
N THR A 110 1.70 -1.92 5.92
CA THR A 110 1.77 -1.04 7.09
C THR A 110 0.37 -0.83 7.64
N LEU A 111 0.23 -0.89 8.96
CA LEU A 111 -1.02 -0.59 9.64
C LEU A 111 -0.92 0.85 10.19
N LEU A 112 -1.81 1.71 9.73
CA LEU A 112 -1.94 3.08 10.22
C LEU A 112 -3.10 3.14 11.22
N PHE A 113 -2.98 4.01 12.21
CA PHE A 113 -4.03 4.27 13.19
C PHE A 113 -4.40 5.74 13.07
N GLU A 114 -5.69 6.05 13.03
CA GLU A 114 -6.17 7.42 13.21
C GLU A 114 -5.70 7.90 14.59
N GLU A 115 -4.95 9.01 14.66
CA GLU A 115 -4.58 9.60 15.93
C GLU A 115 -5.86 10.13 16.60
N ASP A 116 -6.13 9.70 17.84
CA ASP A 116 -7.16 10.34 18.67
C ASP A 116 -6.86 11.85 18.71
N GLU A 117 -7.72 12.70 18.15
CA GLU A 117 -7.64 14.14 18.37
C GLU A 117 -7.67 14.38 19.88
N VAL A 118 -6.52 14.72 20.47
CA VAL A 118 -6.46 15.15 21.87
C VAL A 118 -7.14 16.51 21.96
N ILE A 119 -8.44 16.50 22.31
CA ILE A 119 -9.26 17.69 22.58
C ILE A 119 -8.75 18.45 23.81
#